data_AF-A0A0R0KDA1-F1
#
_entry.id   AF-A0A0R0KDA1-F1
#
_cell.length_a   1.000
_cell.length_b   1.000
_cell.length_c   1.000
_cell.angle_alpha   90.00
_cell.angle_beta   90.00
_cell.angle_gamma   90.00
#
_symmetry.space_group_name_H-M   'P 1'
#
loop_
_entity.id
_entity.type
_entity.pdbx_description
1 polymer ?
#
loop_
_entity_poly.entity_id
_entity_poly.type
_entity_poly.pdbx_seq_one_letter_code
_entity_poly.pdbx_strand_id
1 'polypeptide(L)'
;MQQEPLYLQWKKWDCQSDCRYYCMLDREKERESHNLGPVKYHGKWPFRRIYGMQEPASVAFSALNLAMHFHGWVSFFILIYYKLPLKDGKKAYYEYAGLWHMYGLLSLNSWFWSAVFHSRDVDITEKLDYSSAVVLLGYSLILAILRTFSIRDEATRVMVAAPLIAFVTTHVMYINFYLLDYGWNMIVCVVMAMAQLSMWAVWAGVSNHPSRWKLWLVVISGGLAMLLEIYDFPPYEELFDAHALWHVTTIPLTYIWWSFIRDDAEFRTSNLLKKAK
;
A
#
# COMPACT_ATOMS: atom_id res chain seq x y z
N MET A 1 -5.20 -39.76 16.37
CA MET A 1 -5.24 -39.05 15.07
C MET A 1 -4.10 -38.05 15.05
N GLN A 2 -3.11 -38.22 14.18
CA GLN A 2 -2.08 -37.18 13.99
C GLN A 2 -2.74 -36.00 13.31
N GLN A 3 -2.79 -34.85 14.01
CA GLN A 3 -3.17 -33.59 13.38
C GLN A 3 -2.13 -33.27 12.30
N GLU A 4 -2.61 -33.00 11.09
CA GLU A 4 -1.72 -32.55 10.03
C GLU A 4 -1.00 -31.26 10.44
N PRO A 5 0.27 -31.09 10.05
CA PRO A 5 0.99 -29.84 10.23
C PRO A 5 0.20 -28.63 9.70
N LEU A 6 0.24 -27.50 10.43
CA LEU A 6 -0.50 -26.28 10.08
C LEU A 6 -0.24 -25.79 8.65
N TYR A 7 0.99 -25.94 8.14
CA TYR A 7 1.34 -25.54 6.77
C TYR A 7 0.66 -26.40 5.68
N LEU A 8 0.26 -27.64 6.00
CA LEU A 8 -0.52 -28.50 5.10
C LEU A 8 -2.01 -28.21 5.21
N GLN A 9 -2.49 -27.91 6.42
CA GLN A 9 -3.88 -27.49 6.63
C GLN A 9 -4.18 -26.18 5.92
N TRP A 10 -3.25 -25.22 5.93
CA TRP A 10 -3.43 -23.93 5.24
C TRP A 10 -3.52 -24.11 3.70
N LYS A 11 -2.84 -25.09 3.11
CA LYS A 11 -2.95 -25.36 1.67
C LYS A 11 -4.31 -25.89 1.25
N LYS A 12 -5.15 -26.36 2.19
CA LYS A 12 -6.45 -26.95 1.90
C LYS A 12 -7.54 -25.88 1.86
N TRP A 13 -8.32 -25.89 0.81
CA TRP A 13 -9.55 -25.11 0.69
C TRP A 13 -10.72 -25.92 1.24
N ASP A 14 -11.77 -25.22 1.69
CA ASP A 14 -13.01 -25.90 2.05
C ASP A 14 -13.74 -26.37 0.77
N CYS A 15 -14.62 -27.36 0.93
CA CYS A 15 -15.33 -27.98 -0.18
C CYS A 15 -16.14 -26.98 -1.03
N GLN A 16 -16.74 -25.97 -0.39
CA GLN A 16 -17.55 -24.99 -1.11
C GLN A 16 -16.66 -24.08 -1.97
N SER A 17 -15.54 -23.62 -1.43
CA SER A 17 -14.55 -22.82 -2.16
C SER A 17 -13.91 -23.58 -3.32
N ASP A 18 -13.61 -24.87 -3.14
CA ASP A 18 -13.10 -25.71 -4.22
C ASP A 18 -14.15 -25.98 -5.30
N CYS A 19 -15.40 -26.25 -4.92
CA CYS A 19 -16.49 -26.42 -5.88
C CYS A 19 -16.70 -25.16 -6.73
N ARG A 20 -16.69 -23.97 -6.10
CA ARG A 20 -16.75 -22.68 -6.81
C ARG A 20 -15.58 -22.53 -7.79
N TYR A 21 -14.37 -22.86 -7.35
CA TYR A 21 -13.16 -22.75 -8.16
C TYR A 21 -13.18 -23.68 -9.38
N TYR A 22 -13.47 -24.97 -9.19
CA TYR A 22 -13.50 -25.93 -10.31
C TYR A 22 -14.64 -25.63 -11.29
N CYS A 23 -15.82 -25.25 -10.78
CA CYS A 23 -16.94 -24.82 -11.63
C CYS A 23 -16.58 -23.58 -12.47
N MET A 24 -15.91 -22.60 -11.87
CA MET A 24 -15.39 -21.43 -12.59
C MET A 24 -14.43 -21.85 -13.70
N LEU A 25 -13.42 -22.69 -13.41
CA LEU A 25 -12.46 -23.14 -14.41
C LEU A 25 -13.11 -23.90 -15.57
N ASP A 26 -14.08 -24.76 -15.28
CA ASP A 26 -14.79 -25.53 -16.31
C ASP A 26 -15.64 -24.61 -17.20
N ARG A 27 -16.28 -23.59 -16.61
CA ARG A 27 -17.02 -22.57 -17.38
C ARG A 27 -16.10 -21.70 -18.22
N GLU A 28 -14.92 -21.33 -17.74
CA GLU A 28 -13.95 -20.56 -18.52
C GLU A 28 -13.41 -21.34 -19.70
N LYS A 29 -13.12 -22.65 -19.54
CA LYS A 29 -12.75 -23.52 -20.68
C LYS A 29 -13.85 -23.59 -21.74
N GLU A 30 -15.10 -23.70 -21.33
CA GLU A 30 -16.24 -23.69 -22.26
C GLU A 30 -16.31 -22.35 -23.02
N ARG A 31 -16.16 -21.22 -22.31
CA ARG A 31 -16.13 -19.89 -22.94
C ARG A 31 -14.99 -19.73 -23.92
N GLU A 32 -13.79 -20.16 -23.56
CA GLU A 32 -12.61 -20.12 -24.42
C GLU A 32 -12.85 -20.92 -25.71
N SER A 33 -13.44 -22.12 -25.61
CA SER A 33 -13.79 -22.93 -26.78
C SER A 33 -14.83 -22.28 -27.71
N HIS A 34 -15.59 -21.30 -27.21
CA HIS A 34 -16.55 -20.49 -27.96
C HIS A 34 -15.96 -19.12 -28.39
N ASN A 35 -14.65 -18.89 -28.22
CA ASN A 35 -13.98 -17.60 -28.44
C ASN A 35 -14.60 -16.44 -27.66
N LEU A 36 -15.14 -16.72 -26.47
CA LEU A 36 -15.65 -15.70 -25.55
C LEU A 36 -14.57 -15.30 -24.55
N GLY A 37 -14.45 -14.00 -24.27
CA GLY A 37 -13.52 -13.50 -23.26
C GLY A 37 -13.89 -13.90 -21.83
N PRO A 38 -12.95 -13.79 -20.87
CA PRO A 38 -13.20 -14.15 -19.48
C PRO A 38 -14.24 -13.25 -18.82
N VAL A 39 -14.88 -13.75 -17.76
CA VAL A 39 -15.86 -12.99 -16.96
C VAL A 39 -15.57 -13.11 -15.47
N LYS A 40 -16.12 -12.17 -14.69
CA LYS A 40 -16.02 -12.21 -13.23
C LYS A 40 -17.02 -13.18 -12.62
N TYR A 41 -16.55 -14.02 -11.70
CA TYR A 41 -17.36 -14.93 -10.89
C TYR A 41 -17.33 -14.44 -9.46
N HIS A 42 -18.49 -14.18 -8.87
CA HIS A 42 -18.59 -13.62 -7.52
C HIS A 42 -17.76 -12.33 -7.33
N GLY A 43 -17.66 -11.51 -8.39
CA GLY A 43 -16.91 -10.25 -8.37
C GLY A 43 -15.41 -10.37 -8.66
N LYS A 44 -14.86 -11.59 -8.85
CA LYS A 44 -13.42 -11.83 -9.06
C LYS A 44 -13.13 -12.44 -10.42
N TRP A 45 -11.95 -12.12 -10.96
CA TRP A 45 -11.48 -12.73 -12.19
C TRP A 45 -11.03 -14.18 -11.98
N PRO A 46 -11.04 -15.02 -13.03
CA PRO A 46 -10.62 -16.41 -12.92
C PRO A 46 -9.10 -16.52 -12.92
N PHE A 47 -8.53 -16.97 -11.79
CA PHE A 47 -7.10 -17.22 -11.64
C PHE A 47 -6.79 -18.71 -11.56
N ARG A 48 -5.59 -19.10 -11.99
CA ARG A 48 -5.07 -20.43 -11.75
C ARG A 48 -4.34 -20.50 -10.41
N ARG A 49 -4.84 -21.33 -9.50
CA ARG A 49 -4.19 -21.58 -8.20
C ARG A 49 -2.86 -22.31 -8.38
N ILE A 50 -1.80 -21.83 -7.72
CA ILE A 50 -0.48 -22.48 -7.67
C ILE A 50 -0.07 -22.67 -6.22
N TYR A 51 0.33 -23.89 -5.84
CA TYR A 51 0.68 -24.26 -4.45
C TYR A 51 -0.37 -23.91 -3.38
N GLY A 52 -1.64 -23.79 -3.78
CA GLY A 52 -2.76 -23.41 -2.91
C GLY A 52 -3.02 -21.90 -2.81
N MET A 53 -2.16 -21.06 -3.39
CA MET A 53 -2.36 -19.61 -3.46
C MET A 53 -3.39 -19.25 -4.52
N GLN A 54 -4.29 -18.31 -4.21
CA GLN A 54 -5.32 -17.85 -5.15
C GLN A 54 -4.74 -17.02 -6.29
N GLU A 55 -3.89 -16.04 -5.97
CA GLU A 55 -3.31 -15.09 -6.93
C GLU A 55 -1.77 -15.04 -6.78
N PRO A 56 -1.04 -16.03 -7.34
CA PRO A 56 0.39 -16.18 -7.09
C PRO A 56 1.24 -14.95 -7.45
N ALA A 57 0.88 -14.24 -8.53
CA ALA A 57 1.57 -13.03 -8.96
C ALA A 57 1.38 -11.89 -7.95
N SER A 58 0.13 -11.61 -7.55
CA SER A 58 -0.19 -10.62 -6.52
C SER A 58 0.51 -10.94 -5.19
N VAL A 59 0.54 -12.21 -4.75
CA VAL A 59 1.30 -12.62 -3.56
C VAL A 59 2.78 -12.26 -3.67
N ALA A 60 3.41 -12.60 -4.79
CA ALA A 60 4.84 -12.35 -4.99
C ALA A 60 5.14 -10.85 -5.02
N PHE A 61 4.33 -10.06 -5.73
CA PHE A 61 4.53 -8.62 -5.83
C PHE A 61 4.21 -7.89 -4.52
N SER A 62 3.21 -8.32 -3.74
CA SER A 62 2.96 -7.79 -2.39
C SER A 62 4.11 -8.10 -1.44
N ALA A 63 4.67 -9.31 -1.49
CA ALA A 63 5.85 -9.66 -0.70
C ALA A 63 7.10 -8.86 -1.08
N LEU A 64 7.28 -8.54 -2.38
CA LEU A 64 8.35 -7.66 -2.83
C LEU A 64 8.14 -6.22 -2.37
N ASN A 65 6.92 -5.67 -2.46
CA ASN A 65 6.62 -4.35 -1.90
C ASN A 65 6.88 -4.30 -0.39
N LEU A 66 6.47 -5.33 0.36
CA LEU A 66 6.79 -5.49 1.79
C LEU A 66 8.30 -5.39 2.03
N ALA A 67 9.09 -6.15 1.28
CA ALA A 67 10.54 -6.15 1.38
C ALA A 67 11.15 -4.78 1.04
N MET A 68 10.62 -4.09 0.03
CA MET A 68 11.07 -2.75 -0.36
C MET A 68 10.75 -1.70 0.70
N HIS A 69 9.56 -1.74 1.30
CA HIS A 69 9.22 -0.88 2.44
C HIS A 69 10.10 -1.16 3.65
N PHE A 70 10.38 -2.43 3.95
CA PHE A 70 11.28 -2.81 5.04
C PHE A 70 12.69 -2.28 4.82
N HIS A 71 13.26 -2.53 3.64
CA HIS A 71 14.58 -2.04 3.25
C HIS A 71 14.66 -0.50 3.31
N GLY A 72 13.64 0.19 2.78
CA GLY A 72 13.55 1.65 2.80
C GLY A 72 13.47 2.22 4.22
N TRP A 73 12.61 1.65 5.06
CA TRP A 73 12.43 2.06 6.46
C TRP A 73 13.69 1.84 7.29
N VAL A 74 14.34 0.67 7.18
CA VAL A 74 15.61 0.38 7.86
C VAL A 74 16.71 1.33 7.38
N SER A 75 16.81 1.57 6.08
CA SER A 75 17.77 2.54 5.51
C SER A 75 17.56 3.96 6.06
N PHE A 76 16.31 4.38 6.19
CA PHE A 76 15.95 5.66 6.78
C PHE A 76 16.27 5.72 8.28
N PHE A 77 15.96 4.67 9.04
CA PHE A 77 16.31 4.56 10.46
C PHE A 77 17.83 4.68 10.68
N ILE A 78 18.61 3.93 9.90
CA ILE A 78 20.08 4.00 9.96
C ILE A 78 20.58 5.41 9.65
N LEU A 79 20.03 6.06 8.62
CA LEU A 79 20.39 7.42 8.25
C LEU A 79 20.15 8.40 9.41
N ILE A 80 18.94 8.39 9.98
CA ILE A 80 18.52 9.33 11.02
C ILE A 80 19.35 9.18 12.30
N TYR A 81 19.59 7.95 12.75
CA TYR A 81 20.16 7.71 14.08
C TYR A 81 21.67 7.46 14.09
N TYR A 82 22.26 7.07 12.94
CA TYR A 82 23.68 6.70 12.88
C TYR A 82 24.52 7.54 11.92
N LYS A 83 23.91 8.25 10.96
CA LYS A 83 24.66 9.04 9.97
C LYS A 83 24.45 10.54 10.11
N LEU A 84 23.25 10.99 10.48
CA LEU A 84 22.95 12.40 10.68
C LEU A 84 23.27 12.85 12.11
N PRO A 85 23.67 14.12 12.31
CA PRO A 85 23.84 14.68 13.64
C PRO A 85 22.56 14.55 14.46
N LEU A 86 22.71 14.37 15.78
CA LEU A 86 21.62 14.29 16.74
C LEU A 86 21.64 15.49 17.68
N LYS A 87 20.48 15.91 18.16
CA LYS A 87 20.33 16.92 19.22
C LYS A 87 20.77 16.33 20.56
N ASP A 88 21.05 17.20 21.52
CA ASP A 88 21.25 16.81 22.92
C ASP A 88 20.08 15.94 23.40
N GLY A 89 20.40 14.77 23.96
CA GLY A 89 19.41 13.73 24.28
C GLY A 89 19.09 12.74 23.14
N LYS A 90 19.96 12.60 22.13
CA LYS A 90 19.88 11.62 21.02
C LYS A 90 18.62 11.72 20.15
N LYS A 91 17.97 12.89 20.11
CA LYS A 91 16.81 13.14 19.25
C LYS A 91 17.25 13.53 17.84
N ALA A 92 16.56 13.04 16.83
CA ALA A 92 16.79 13.42 15.43
C ALA A 92 16.55 14.92 15.21
N TYR A 93 17.40 15.57 14.40
CA TYR A 93 17.14 16.94 13.95
C TYR A 93 15.94 17.04 13.00
N TYR A 94 15.68 15.97 12.25
CA TYR A 94 14.59 15.90 11.30
C TYR A 94 13.23 15.79 12.02
N GLU A 95 12.46 16.86 11.98
CA GLU A 95 11.18 17.05 12.69
C GLU A 95 10.05 16.11 12.28
N TYR A 96 10.22 15.38 11.17
CA TYR A 96 9.24 14.43 10.63
C TYR A 96 9.66 12.97 10.80
N ALA A 97 10.77 12.68 11.47
CA ALA A 97 11.30 11.32 11.61
C ALA A 97 10.27 10.34 12.20
N GLY A 98 9.58 10.73 13.28
CA GLY A 98 8.53 9.92 13.89
C GLY A 98 7.37 9.61 12.92
N LEU A 99 7.00 10.57 12.08
CA LEU A 99 5.93 10.37 11.11
C LEU A 99 6.30 9.32 10.05
N TRP A 100 7.54 9.33 9.58
CA TRP A 100 8.02 8.37 8.60
C TRP A 100 8.27 6.98 9.19
N HIS A 101 8.61 6.87 10.48
CA HIS A 101 8.66 5.57 11.15
C HIS A 101 7.28 4.92 11.23
N MET A 102 6.25 5.68 11.60
CA MET A 102 4.87 5.19 11.59
C MET A 102 4.40 4.84 10.18
N TYR A 103 4.73 5.66 9.16
CA TYR A 103 4.45 5.33 7.77
C TYR A 103 5.07 3.98 7.36
N GLY A 104 6.34 3.75 7.73
CA GLY A 104 7.02 2.49 7.47
C GLY A 104 6.31 1.30 8.10
N LEU A 105 5.94 1.38 9.38
CA LEU A 105 5.24 0.31 10.09
C LEU A 105 3.85 0.02 9.50
N LEU A 106 3.08 1.06 9.16
CA LEU A 106 1.77 0.90 8.53
C LEU A 106 1.89 0.32 7.11
N SER A 107 2.94 0.71 6.37
CA SER A 107 3.21 0.13 5.05
C SER A 107 3.52 -1.36 5.18
N LEU A 108 4.37 -1.75 6.14
CA LEU A 108 4.68 -3.15 6.39
C LEU A 108 3.43 -3.96 6.75
N ASN A 109 2.55 -3.39 7.57
CA ASN A 109 1.29 -4.04 7.93
C ASN A 109 0.36 -4.23 6.72
N SER A 110 0.23 -3.21 5.88
CA SER A 110 -0.65 -3.27 4.70
C SER A 110 -0.16 -4.27 3.67
N TRP A 111 1.12 -4.24 3.32
CA TRP A 111 1.68 -5.17 2.35
C TRP A 111 1.73 -6.62 2.84
N PHE A 112 1.85 -6.82 4.16
CA PHE A 112 1.70 -8.14 4.77
C PHE A 112 0.28 -8.68 4.59
N TRP A 113 -0.75 -7.89 4.92
CA TRP A 113 -2.14 -8.34 4.77
C TRP A 113 -2.54 -8.52 3.31
N SER A 114 -2.04 -7.69 2.40
CA SER A 114 -2.20 -7.90 0.96
C SER A 114 -1.64 -9.26 0.51
N ALA A 115 -0.40 -9.59 0.90
CA ALA A 115 0.19 -10.89 0.56
C ALA A 115 -0.60 -12.08 1.16
N VAL A 116 -1.13 -11.92 2.38
CA VAL A 116 -1.95 -12.95 3.03
C VAL A 116 -3.30 -13.12 2.32
N PHE A 117 -3.96 -12.02 1.95
CA PHE A 117 -5.25 -12.03 1.24
C PHE A 117 -5.14 -12.66 -0.15
N HIS A 118 -4.20 -12.23 -0.98
CA HIS A 118 -3.99 -12.81 -2.32
C HIS A 118 -3.57 -14.29 -2.28
N SER A 119 -2.98 -14.72 -1.17
CA SER A 119 -2.67 -16.14 -0.94
C SER A 119 -3.94 -16.90 -0.57
N ARG A 120 -4.69 -16.39 0.41
CA ARG A 120 -5.86 -17.05 0.97
C ARG A 120 -7.00 -16.04 1.12
N ASP A 121 -7.87 -16.03 0.13
CA ASP A 121 -9.04 -15.17 0.08
C ASP A 121 -10.19 -15.74 0.93
N VAL A 122 -10.36 -15.19 2.13
CA VAL A 122 -11.48 -15.45 3.04
C VAL A 122 -11.91 -14.14 3.71
N ASP A 123 -13.12 -14.09 4.25
CA ASP A 123 -13.72 -12.86 4.82
C ASP A 123 -12.79 -12.08 5.77
N ILE A 124 -12.03 -12.79 6.63
CA ILE A 124 -11.14 -12.14 7.59
C ILE A 124 -9.91 -11.52 6.92
N THR A 125 -9.31 -12.19 5.93
CA THR A 125 -8.12 -11.69 5.25
C THR A 125 -8.48 -10.55 4.32
N GLU A 126 -9.64 -10.60 3.67
CA GLU A 126 -10.18 -9.52 2.84
C GLU A 126 -10.43 -8.26 3.66
N LYS A 127 -11.09 -8.40 4.81
CA LYS A 127 -11.31 -7.28 5.74
C LYS A 127 -10.01 -6.67 6.25
N LEU A 128 -9.03 -7.49 6.60
CA LEU A 128 -7.75 -7.00 7.14
C LEU A 128 -6.89 -6.33 6.08
N ASP A 129 -6.88 -6.85 4.86
CA ASP A 129 -6.21 -6.20 3.72
C ASP A 129 -6.80 -4.81 3.47
N TYR A 130 -8.10 -4.71 3.21
CA TYR A 130 -8.74 -3.41 2.93
C TYR A 130 -8.65 -2.44 4.11
N SER A 131 -8.82 -2.92 5.35
CA SER A 131 -8.67 -2.06 6.53
C SER A 131 -7.24 -1.51 6.63
N SER A 132 -6.24 -2.36 6.41
CA SER A 132 -4.82 -1.95 6.49
C SER A 132 -4.44 -0.97 5.37
N ALA A 133 -4.96 -1.16 4.15
CA ALA A 133 -4.77 -0.25 3.04
C ALA A 133 -5.41 1.13 3.29
N VAL A 134 -6.64 1.15 3.82
CA VAL A 134 -7.35 2.38 4.22
C VAL A 134 -6.56 3.14 5.29
N VAL A 135 -6.05 2.44 6.31
CA VAL A 135 -5.25 3.05 7.38
C VAL A 135 -3.95 3.64 6.82
N LEU A 136 -3.27 2.91 5.93
CA LEU A 136 -2.04 3.39 5.29
C LEU A 136 -2.31 4.64 4.44
N LEU A 137 -3.33 4.63 3.58
CA LEU A 137 -3.68 5.76 2.72
C LEU A 137 -4.10 6.98 3.54
N GLY A 138 -4.94 6.79 4.56
CA GLY A 138 -5.37 7.85 5.46
C GLY A 138 -4.21 8.47 6.22
N TYR A 139 -3.30 7.64 6.75
CA TYR A 139 -2.09 8.13 7.41
C TYR A 139 -1.14 8.84 6.43
N SER A 140 -0.99 8.33 5.21
CA SER A 140 -0.15 8.94 4.19
C SER A 140 -0.69 10.29 3.74
N LEU A 141 -2.02 10.47 3.69
CA LEU A 141 -2.67 11.77 3.49
C LEU A 141 -2.38 12.75 4.63
N ILE A 142 -2.50 12.32 5.90
CA ILE A 142 -2.12 13.15 7.06
C ILE A 142 -0.66 13.60 6.91
N LEU A 143 0.24 12.66 6.62
CA LEU A 143 1.66 12.94 6.44
C LEU A 143 1.88 13.94 5.30
N ALA A 144 1.23 13.76 4.15
CA ALA A 144 1.32 14.66 3.01
C ALA A 144 0.89 16.09 3.36
N ILE A 145 -0.20 16.27 4.11
CA ILE A 145 -0.65 17.58 4.59
C ILE A 145 0.41 18.19 5.52
N LEU A 146 0.83 17.46 6.56
CA LEU A 146 1.78 17.97 7.55
C LEU A 146 3.13 18.34 6.92
N ARG A 147 3.60 17.54 5.97
CA ARG A 147 4.87 17.80 5.28
C ARG A 147 4.75 18.92 4.26
N THR A 148 3.66 19.01 3.51
CA THR A 148 3.45 20.03 2.47
C THR A 148 3.38 21.43 3.08
N PHE A 149 2.57 21.60 4.13
CA PHE A 149 2.42 22.88 4.84
C PHE A 149 3.51 23.14 5.88
N SER A 150 4.51 22.26 5.98
CA SER A 150 5.61 22.36 6.93
C SER A 150 5.16 22.56 8.39
N ILE A 151 4.09 21.87 8.80
CA ILE A 151 3.49 21.99 10.13
C ILE A 151 4.39 21.31 11.17
N ARG A 152 4.77 22.06 12.20
CA ARG A 152 5.69 21.63 13.27
C ARG A 152 5.07 21.64 14.65
N ASP A 153 4.15 22.56 14.86
CA ASP A 153 3.43 22.68 16.13
C ASP A 153 2.55 21.45 16.38
N GLU A 154 2.69 20.85 17.56
CA GLU A 154 2.04 19.58 17.90
C GLU A 154 0.52 19.74 18.03
N ALA A 155 0.05 20.89 18.55
CA ALA A 155 -1.40 21.15 18.63
C ALA A 155 -2.02 21.21 17.22
N THR A 156 -1.37 21.92 16.30
CA THR A 156 -1.79 22.02 14.90
C THR A 156 -1.74 20.64 14.20
N ARG A 157 -0.71 19.82 14.48
CA ARG A 157 -0.64 18.45 13.96
C ARG A 157 -1.83 17.62 14.40
N VAL A 158 -2.19 17.67 15.68
CA VAL A 158 -3.36 16.97 16.23
C VAL A 158 -4.66 17.50 15.61
N MET A 159 -4.82 18.83 15.50
CA MET A 159 -6.01 19.44 14.90
C MET A 159 -6.25 18.99 13.45
N VAL A 160 -5.18 18.84 12.67
CA VAL A 160 -5.25 18.35 11.28
C VAL A 160 -5.47 16.84 11.21
N ALA A 161 -4.79 16.07 12.06
CA ALA A 161 -4.83 14.60 12.02
C ALA A 161 -6.14 14.03 12.58
N ALA A 162 -6.69 14.61 13.65
CA ALA A 162 -7.87 14.11 14.35
C ALA A 162 -9.09 13.86 13.43
N PRO A 163 -9.54 14.81 12.58
CA PRO A 163 -10.69 14.55 11.69
C PRO A 163 -10.42 13.44 10.68
N LEU A 164 -9.19 13.34 10.16
CA LEU A 164 -8.82 12.28 9.22
C LEU A 164 -8.73 10.91 9.89
N ILE A 165 -8.20 10.84 11.12
CA ILE A 165 -8.18 9.61 11.93
C ILE A 165 -9.60 9.17 12.24
N ALA A 166 -10.49 10.10 12.61
CA ALA A 166 -11.90 9.81 12.86
C ALA A 166 -12.57 9.23 11.61
N PHE A 167 -12.40 9.89 10.45
CA PHE A 167 -12.91 9.40 9.17
C PHE A 167 -12.41 7.98 8.84
N VAL A 168 -11.09 7.76 8.89
CA VAL A 168 -10.46 6.46 8.63
C VAL A 168 -11.00 5.39 9.57
N THR A 169 -11.11 5.71 10.85
CA THR A 169 -11.61 4.78 11.88
C THR A 169 -13.06 4.41 11.62
N THR A 170 -13.91 5.40 11.31
CA THR A 170 -15.32 5.15 10.97
C THR A 170 -15.46 4.29 9.71
N HIS A 171 -14.66 4.55 8.67
CA HIS A 171 -14.70 3.74 7.44
C HIS A 171 -14.20 2.30 7.68
N VAL A 172 -13.13 2.12 8.47
CA VAL A 172 -12.67 0.79 8.88
C VAL A 172 -13.74 0.05 9.69
N MET A 173 -14.40 0.73 10.63
CA MET A 173 -15.52 0.14 11.37
C MET A 173 -16.67 -0.26 10.46
N TYR A 174 -17.01 0.57 9.47
CA TYR A 174 -18.05 0.28 8.47
C TYR A 174 -17.75 -1.01 7.69
N ILE A 175 -16.52 -1.16 7.18
CA ILE A 175 -16.08 -2.35 6.44
C ILE A 175 -16.13 -3.62 7.31
N ASN A 176 -15.74 -3.51 8.58
CA ASN A 176 -15.61 -4.69 9.45
C ASN A 176 -16.96 -5.14 10.03
N PHE A 177 -17.81 -4.20 10.43
CA PHE A 177 -19.01 -4.48 11.23
C PHE A 177 -20.33 -4.29 10.50
N TYR A 178 -20.36 -3.58 9.36
CA TYR A 178 -21.60 -3.32 8.63
C TYR A 178 -21.62 -4.02 7.27
N LEU A 179 -20.92 -3.47 6.29
CA LEU A 179 -20.88 -4.01 4.92
C LEU A 179 -19.54 -3.67 4.29
N LEU A 180 -18.85 -4.70 3.82
CA LEU A 180 -17.72 -4.56 2.92
C LEU A 180 -18.29 -4.42 1.51
N ASP A 181 -18.48 -3.18 1.07
CA ASP A 181 -18.76 -2.85 -0.32
C ASP A 181 -17.43 -2.49 -1.00
N TYR A 182 -16.98 -3.36 -1.91
CA TYR A 182 -15.72 -3.16 -2.64
C TYR A 182 -15.71 -1.85 -3.43
N GLY A 183 -16.80 -1.53 -4.16
CA GLY A 183 -16.87 -0.33 -4.97
C GLY A 183 -16.79 0.95 -4.13
N TRP A 184 -17.49 0.98 -3.00
CA TRP A 184 -17.40 2.09 -2.05
C TRP A 184 -16.00 2.23 -1.45
N ASN A 185 -15.39 1.12 -1.02
CA ASN A 185 -14.03 1.12 -0.51
C ASN A 185 -13.03 1.67 -1.54
N MET A 186 -13.16 1.25 -2.80
CA MET A 186 -12.32 1.74 -3.89
C MET A 186 -12.45 3.25 -4.10
N ILE A 187 -13.66 3.80 -4.08
CA ILE A 187 -13.88 5.25 -4.18
C ILE A 187 -13.16 5.98 -3.04
N VAL A 188 -13.31 5.53 -1.80
CA VAL A 188 -12.68 6.15 -0.62
C VAL A 188 -11.15 6.11 -0.75
N CYS A 189 -10.58 4.97 -1.13
CA CYS A 189 -9.14 4.80 -1.35
C CYS A 189 -8.61 5.71 -2.47
N VAL A 190 -9.27 5.74 -3.63
CA VAL A 190 -8.89 6.58 -4.78
C VAL A 190 -8.95 8.06 -4.42
N VAL A 191 -9.98 8.51 -3.70
CA VAL A 191 -10.09 9.91 -3.26
C VAL A 191 -8.93 10.30 -2.34
N MET A 192 -8.60 9.47 -1.35
CA MET A 192 -7.46 9.71 -0.47
C MET A 192 -6.13 9.71 -1.24
N ALA A 193 -5.95 8.77 -2.17
CA ALA A 193 -4.77 8.65 -3.01
C ALA A 193 -4.58 9.89 -3.92
N MET A 194 -5.65 10.34 -4.58
CA MET A 194 -5.62 11.54 -5.42
C MET A 194 -5.35 12.81 -4.63
N ALA A 195 -5.94 12.93 -3.43
CA ALA A 195 -5.69 14.07 -2.55
C ALA A 195 -4.20 14.15 -2.16
N GLN A 196 -3.58 13.04 -1.74
CA GLN A 196 -2.16 13.05 -1.38
C GLN A 196 -1.24 13.27 -2.59
N LEU A 197 -1.53 12.68 -3.75
CA LEU A 197 -0.74 12.88 -4.97
C LEU A 197 -0.76 14.34 -5.41
N SER A 198 -1.93 14.99 -5.31
CA SER A 198 -2.09 16.41 -5.60
C SER A 198 -1.27 17.28 -4.63
N MET A 199 -1.28 16.96 -3.33
CA MET A 199 -0.46 17.66 -2.34
C MET A 199 1.04 17.53 -2.65
N TRP A 200 1.51 16.33 -2.98
CA TRP A 200 2.89 16.10 -3.36
C TRP A 200 3.26 16.79 -4.67
N ALA A 201 2.37 16.84 -5.66
CA ALA A 201 2.58 17.57 -6.90
C ALA A 201 2.76 19.08 -6.65
N VAL A 202 1.87 19.68 -5.84
CA VAL A 202 1.96 21.08 -5.44
C VAL A 202 3.26 21.34 -4.70
N TRP A 203 3.62 20.47 -3.73
CA TRP A 203 4.87 20.61 -3.01
C TRP A 203 6.10 20.48 -3.93
N ALA A 204 6.09 19.57 -4.89
CA ALA A 204 7.17 19.40 -5.86
C ALA A 204 7.32 20.62 -6.78
N GLY A 205 6.21 21.27 -7.14
CA GLY A 205 6.19 22.47 -7.97
C GLY A 205 6.65 23.73 -7.24
N VAL A 206 6.26 23.89 -5.97
CA VAL A 206 6.59 25.08 -5.16
C VAL A 206 7.94 24.96 -4.47
N SER A 207 8.40 23.76 -4.12
CA SER A 207 9.66 23.58 -3.41
C SER A 207 10.88 23.69 -4.33
N ASN A 208 11.94 24.32 -3.80
CA ASN A 208 13.29 24.31 -4.39
C ASN A 208 14.11 23.10 -3.90
N HIS A 209 13.46 21.99 -3.57
CA HIS A 209 14.15 20.80 -3.06
C HIS A 209 14.97 20.12 -4.18
N PRO A 210 16.26 19.80 -3.97
CA PRO A 210 17.10 19.23 -5.01
C PRO A 210 16.56 17.89 -5.56
N SER A 211 15.92 17.10 -4.70
CA SER A 211 15.35 15.79 -5.06
C SER A 211 13.89 15.82 -5.51
N ARG A 212 13.34 16.98 -5.90
CA ARG A 212 11.95 17.09 -6.38
C ARG A 212 11.64 16.22 -7.60
N TRP A 213 12.65 15.88 -8.41
CA TRP A 213 12.48 15.00 -9.58
C TRP A 213 12.02 13.59 -9.18
N LYS A 214 12.52 13.06 -8.04
CA LYS A 214 12.09 11.77 -7.50
C LYS A 214 10.61 11.80 -7.14
N LEU A 215 10.18 12.92 -6.55
CA LEU A 215 8.79 13.14 -6.20
C LEU A 215 7.88 13.25 -7.42
N TRP A 216 8.29 13.99 -8.45
CA TRP A 216 7.55 14.05 -9.71
C TRP A 216 7.40 12.67 -10.36
N LEU A 217 8.45 11.86 -10.35
CA LEU A 217 8.39 10.48 -10.84
C LEU A 217 7.37 9.66 -10.03
N VAL A 218 7.42 9.73 -8.69
CA VAL A 218 6.44 9.03 -7.83
C VAL A 218 5.01 9.51 -8.08
N VAL A 219 4.80 10.83 -8.25
CA VAL A 219 3.47 11.40 -8.48
C VAL A 219 2.90 10.96 -9.84
N ILE A 220 3.67 11.12 -10.91
CA ILE A 220 3.21 10.80 -12.28
C ILE A 220 3.01 9.29 -12.41
N SER A 221 4.01 8.50 -12.04
CA SER A 221 3.92 7.05 -12.14
C SER A 221 2.91 6.47 -11.17
N GLY A 222 2.73 7.05 -9.99
CA GLY A 222 1.68 6.66 -9.04
C GLY A 222 0.27 6.94 -9.58
N GLY A 223 0.08 8.09 -10.22
CA GLY A 223 -1.17 8.40 -10.92
C GLY A 223 -1.47 7.44 -12.08
N LEU A 224 -0.44 7.10 -12.87
CA LEU A 224 -0.56 6.10 -13.94
C LEU A 224 -0.83 4.69 -13.39
N ALA A 225 -0.17 4.28 -12.32
CA ALA A 225 -0.41 2.99 -11.68
C ALA A 225 -1.86 2.89 -11.23
N MET A 226 -2.43 3.94 -10.62
CA MET A 226 -3.83 3.96 -10.21
C MET A 226 -4.83 3.75 -11.36
N LEU A 227 -4.46 4.07 -12.62
CA LEU A 227 -5.30 3.74 -13.77
C LEU A 227 -5.42 2.24 -14.02
N LEU A 228 -4.39 1.45 -13.68
CA LEU A 228 -4.45 -0.01 -13.77
C LEU A 228 -5.52 -0.55 -12.81
N GLU A 229 -5.55 -0.02 -11.59
CA GLU A 229 -6.54 -0.37 -10.57
C GLU A 229 -7.97 -0.05 -11.03
N ILE A 230 -8.17 1.05 -11.75
CA ILE A 230 -9.48 1.46 -12.27
C ILE A 230 -9.90 0.64 -13.51
N TYR A 231 -8.94 0.29 -14.36
CA TYR A 231 -9.22 -0.43 -15.61
C TYR A 231 -9.54 -1.91 -15.38
N ASP A 232 -9.00 -2.54 -14.32
CA ASP A 232 -9.49 -3.81 -13.76
C ASP A 232 -9.70 -4.93 -14.82
N PHE A 233 -8.68 -5.11 -15.66
CA PHE A 233 -8.67 -6.07 -16.76
C PHE A 233 -8.37 -7.50 -16.27
N PRO A 234 -8.87 -8.54 -16.98
CA PRO A 234 -8.72 -9.94 -16.60
C PRO A 234 -7.27 -10.45 -16.65
N PRO A 235 -6.92 -11.51 -15.92
CA PRO A 235 -5.57 -12.04 -15.89
C PRO A 235 -5.11 -12.54 -17.25
N TYR A 236 -3.95 -12.03 -17.68
CA TYR A 236 -3.16 -12.60 -18.75
C TYR A 236 -2.49 -13.88 -18.27
N GLU A 237 -2.54 -14.94 -19.08
CA GLU A 237 -2.05 -16.28 -18.73
C GLU A 237 -2.59 -16.83 -17.39
N GLU A 238 -3.81 -16.44 -17.01
CA GLU A 238 -4.47 -16.84 -15.76
C GLU A 238 -3.70 -16.43 -14.47
N LEU A 239 -2.71 -15.52 -14.60
CA LEU A 239 -1.79 -15.14 -13.52
C LEU A 239 -1.65 -13.62 -13.33
N PHE A 240 -1.58 -12.84 -14.41
CA PHE A 240 -1.26 -11.40 -14.35
C PHE A 240 -2.45 -10.54 -14.72
N ASP A 241 -3.18 -10.07 -13.71
CA ASP A 241 -4.27 -9.11 -13.89
C ASP A 241 -3.81 -7.65 -13.70
N ALA A 242 -4.76 -6.73 -13.83
CA ALA A 242 -4.49 -5.31 -13.61
C ALA A 242 -3.94 -5.01 -12.22
N HIS A 243 -4.44 -5.71 -11.21
CA HIS A 243 -4.04 -5.53 -9.83
C HIS A 243 -2.62 -6.03 -9.57
N ALA A 244 -2.23 -7.20 -10.11
CA ALA A 244 -0.85 -7.68 -10.10
C ALA A 244 0.10 -6.70 -10.81
N LEU A 245 -0.33 -6.09 -11.92
CA LEU A 245 0.47 -5.05 -12.60
C LEU A 245 0.57 -3.75 -11.78
N TRP A 246 -0.48 -3.40 -11.03
CA TRP A 246 -0.41 -2.30 -10.08
C TRP A 246 0.65 -2.60 -9.00
N HIS A 247 0.60 -3.78 -8.39
CA HIS A 247 1.56 -4.23 -7.37
C HIS A 247 3.01 -4.19 -7.88
N VAL A 248 3.29 -4.73 -9.07
CA VAL A 248 4.67 -4.72 -9.60
C VAL A 248 5.16 -3.31 -9.90
N THR A 249 4.27 -2.42 -10.35
CA THR A 249 4.60 -1.03 -10.67
C THR A 249 4.96 -0.24 -9.40
N THR A 250 4.34 -0.53 -8.26
CA THR A 250 4.64 0.16 -7.00
C THR A 250 5.99 -0.22 -6.39
N ILE A 251 6.61 -1.34 -6.77
CA ILE A 251 7.91 -1.79 -6.23
C ILE A 251 9.03 -0.76 -6.50
N PRO A 252 9.34 -0.39 -7.77
CA PRO A 252 10.36 0.62 -8.04
C PRO A 252 9.96 2.01 -7.52
N LEU A 253 8.65 2.33 -7.49
CA LEU A 253 8.17 3.59 -6.93
C LEU A 253 8.43 3.70 -5.43
N THR A 254 8.24 2.60 -4.70
CA THR A 254 8.53 2.50 -3.27
C THR A 254 10.01 2.76 -2.99
N TYR A 255 10.91 2.22 -3.82
CA TYR A 255 12.34 2.50 -3.70
C TYR A 255 12.64 3.99 -3.86
N ILE A 256 12.11 4.61 -4.91
CA ILE A 256 12.31 6.02 -5.22
C ILE A 256 11.71 6.90 -4.13
N TRP A 257 10.56 6.49 -3.58
CA TRP A 257 9.89 7.16 -2.48
C TRP A 257 10.74 7.21 -1.21
N TRP A 258 11.24 6.07 -0.76
CA TRP A 258 12.17 6.03 0.38
C TRP A 258 13.48 6.77 0.11
N SER A 259 13.95 6.77 -1.14
CA SER A 259 15.10 7.58 -1.55
C SER A 259 14.82 9.08 -1.38
N PHE A 260 13.65 9.56 -1.81
CA PHE A 260 13.23 10.95 -1.59
C PHE A 260 13.13 11.30 -0.09
N ILE A 261 12.51 10.44 0.72
CA ILE A 261 12.37 10.65 2.17
C ILE A 261 13.74 10.83 2.84
N ARG A 262 14.72 10.01 2.44
CA ARG A 262 16.10 10.11 2.94
C ARG A 262 16.75 11.44 2.54
N ASP A 263 16.65 11.82 1.28
CA ASP A 263 17.18 13.09 0.80
C ASP A 263 16.54 14.29 1.52
N ASP A 264 15.23 14.22 1.78
CA ASP A 264 14.51 15.26 2.53
C ASP A 264 15.02 15.39 3.96
N ALA A 265 15.31 14.28 4.62
CA ALA A 265 15.91 14.28 5.95
C ALA A 265 17.32 14.90 5.97
N GLU A 266 18.17 14.56 5.00
CA GLU A 266 19.51 15.13 4.86
C GLU A 266 19.45 16.64 4.58
N PHE A 267 18.62 17.06 3.62
CA PHE A 267 18.46 18.45 3.23
C PHE A 267 17.93 19.31 4.39
N ARG A 268 16.88 18.84 5.07
CA ARG A 268 16.31 19.54 6.23
C ARG A 268 17.29 19.64 7.38
N THR A 269 18.00 18.55 7.70
CA THR A 269 18.99 18.53 8.77
C THR A 269 20.13 19.50 8.48
N SER A 270 20.67 19.49 7.26
CA SER A 270 21.73 20.43 6.84
C SER A 270 21.29 21.90 6.98
N ASN A 271 20.08 22.23 6.52
CA ASN A 271 19.56 23.60 6.62
C ASN A 271 19.32 24.06 8.05
N LEU A 272 18.88 23.17 8.94
CA LEU A 272 18.72 23.49 10.36
C LEU A 272 20.07 23.74 11.03
N LEU A 273 21.08 22.92 10.73
CA LEU A 273 22.43 23.09 11.27
C LEU A 273 23.10 24.39 10.77
N LYS A 274 22.88 24.77 9.51
CA LYS A 274 23.37 26.04 8.96
C LYS A 274 22.73 27.27 9.62
N LYS A 275 21.49 27.16 10.09
CA LYS A 275 20.79 28.25 10.80
C LYS A 275 21.14 28.35 12.28
N ALA A 276 21.70 27.29 12.86
CA ALA A 276 22.11 27.25 14.26
C ALA A 276 23.58 27.67 14.47
N LYS A 277 24.35 27.81 13.39
CA LYS A 277 25.68 28.42 13.36
C LYS A 277 25.58 29.89 13.02
#